data_AF-A0A2E0K4L0-F1
#
_entry.id   AF-A0A2E0K4L0-F1
#
_cell.length_a   1.000
_cell.length_b   1.000
_cell.length_c   1.000
_cell.angle_alpha   90.00
_cell.angle_beta   90.00
_cell.angle_gamma   90.00
#
_symmetry.space_group_name_H-M   'P 1'
#
loop_
_entity.id
_entity.type
_entity.pdbx_description
1 polymer ?
#
loop_
_entity_poly.entity_id
_entity_poly.type
_entity_poly.pdbx_seq_one_letter_code
_entity_poly.pdbx_strand_id
1 'polypeptide(L)'
;MTSAFYDYVRGLSDEVPAGYSENGMRLYRHLVYLGADQMLGGYFPDVKQTLGDESWRSLLCAFIQSSAWQSHFYGDMTDEFIEFLKQQAAD
;
A
#
# COMPACT_ATOMS: atom_id res chain seq x y z
N MET A 1 0.17 12.39 13.37
CA MET A 1 1.29 12.42 12.40
C MET A 1 0.97 13.47 11.34
N THR A 2 1.99 14.09 10.75
CA THR A 2 1.81 15.14 9.72
C THR A 2 1.45 14.53 8.37
N SER A 3 0.85 15.31 7.45
CA SER A 3 0.58 14.86 6.08
C SER A 3 1.85 14.33 5.40
N ALA A 4 2.98 15.04 5.55
CA ALA A 4 4.26 14.66 4.96
C ALA A 4 4.75 13.26 5.36
N PHE A 5 4.52 12.83 6.61
CA PHE A 5 4.83 11.46 7.02
C PHE A 5 4.00 10.44 6.23
N TYR A 6 2.69 10.66 6.13
CA TYR A 6 1.80 9.76 5.39
C TYR A 6 2.11 9.76 3.90
N ASP A 7 2.40 10.93 3.31
CA ASP A 7 2.76 11.07 1.91
C ASP A 7 4.04 10.28 1.60
N TYR A 8 5.07 10.38 2.45
CA TYR A 8 6.27 9.58 2.30
C TYR A 8 5.98 8.08 2.42
N VAL A 9 5.26 7.67 3.46
CA VAL A 9 5.01 6.24 3.74
C VAL A 9 4.14 5.59 2.66
N ARG A 10 3.22 6.35 2.05
CA ARG A 10 2.39 5.87 0.94
C ARG A 10 3.06 5.95 -0.43
N GLY A 11 4.24 6.55 -0.53
CA GLY A 11 4.95 6.73 -1.80
C GLY A 11 4.41 7.87 -2.66
N LEU A 12 3.65 8.80 -2.08
CA LEU A 12 3.21 10.05 -2.73
C LEU A 12 4.32 11.11 -2.76
N SER A 13 5.34 10.95 -1.91
CA SER A 13 6.55 11.78 -1.89
C SER A 13 7.76 10.93 -1.55
N ASP A 14 8.93 11.31 -2.06
CA ASP A 14 10.23 10.76 -1.66
C ASP A 14 11.01 11.69 -0.72
N GLU A 15 10.44 12.82 -0.35
CA GLU A 15 11.05 13.78 0.58
C GLU A 15 10.91 13.29 2.03
N VAL A 16 12.04 13.06 2.69
CA VAL A 16 12.06 12.66 4.10
C VAL A 16 11.57 13.83 4.96
N PRO A 17 10.48 13.68 5.74
CA PRO A 17 9.93 14.78 6.52
C PRO A 17 10.91 15.25 7.61
N ALA A 18 10.90 16.56 7.89
CA ALA A 18 11.73 17.14 8.93
C ALA A 18 11.51 16.46 10.30
N GLY A 19 12.61 16.18 11.00
CA GLY A 19 12.58 15.51 12.31
C GLY A 19 12.54 13.97 12.25
N TYR A 20 12.54 13.37 11.06
CA TYR A 20 12.64 11.93 10.87
C TYR A 20 14.01 11.53 10.31
N SER A 21 14.47 10.32 10.63
CA SER A 21 15.64 9.73 9.98
C SER A 21 15.25 9.06 8.68
N GLU A 22 16.13 9.14 7.68
CA GLU A 22 15.95 8.49 6.38
C GLU A 22 15.75 6.97 6.53
N ASN A 23 16.60 6.31 7.32
CA ASN A 23 16.51 4.87 7.58
C ASN A 23 15.18 4.49 8.24
N GLY A 24 14.72 5.29 9.20
CA GLY A 24 13.44 5.07 9.86
C GLY A 24 12.27 5.18 8.88
N MET A 25 12.28 6.21 8.03
CA MET A 25 11.23 6.40 7.03
C MET A 25 11.22 5.30 5.97
N ARG A 26 12.40 4.86 5.48
CA ARG A 26 12.51 3.71 4.57
C ARG A 26 11.97 2.43 5.21
N LEU A 27 12.28 2.18 6.48
CA LEU A 27 11.75 1.03 7.22
C LEU A 27 10.23 1.10 7.34
N TYR A 28 9.67 2.25 7.73
CA TYR A 28 8.22 2.42 7.86
C TYR A 28 7.48 2.23 6.54
N ARG A 29 7.99 2.80 5.44
CA ARG A 29 7.45 2.57 4.09
C ARG A 29 7.46 1.07 3.75
N HIS A 30 8.56 0.37 4.04
CA HIS A 30 8.66 -1.06 3.81
C HIS A 30 7.66 -1.86 4.66
N LEU A 31 7.48 -1.49 5.94
CA LEU A 31 6.52 -2.17 6.83
C LEU A 31 5.07 -2.01 6.36
N VAL A 32 4.69 -0.85 5.81
CA VAL A 32 3.36 -0.66 5.23
C VAL A 32 3.15 -1.56 4.01
N TYR A 33 4.12 -1.61 3.10
CA TYR A 33 4.09 -2.54 1.97
C TYR A 33 3.98 -4.00 2.44
N LEU A 34 4.82 -4.39 3.41
CA LEU A 34 4.86 -5.75 3.91
C LEU A 34 3.54 -6.17 4.57
N GLY A 35 2.92 -5.27 5.34
CA GLY A 35 1.61 -5.50 5.93
C GLY A 35 0.51 -5.70 4.87
N ALA A 36 0.51 -4.85 3.84
CA ALA A 36 -0.42 -4.99 2.72
C ALA A 36 -0.22 -6.29 1.93
N ASP A 37 1.04 -6.66 1.63
CA ASP A 37 1.37 -7.90 0.93
C ASP A 37 0.94 -9.15 1.71
N GLN A 38 1.19 -9.19 3.02
CA GLN A 38 0.79 -10.33 3.86
C GLN A 38 -0.74 -10.45 3.95
N MET A 39 -1.44 -9.35 4.17
CA MET A 39 -2.90 -9.35 4.30
C MET A 39 -3.59 -9.72 2.98
N LEU A 40 -3.30 -8.96 1.93
CA LEU A 40 -3.95 -9.13 0.62
C LEU A 40 -3.45 -10.38 -0.10
N GLY A 41 -2.17 -10.73 0.04
CA GLY A 41 -1.63 -11.96 -0.54
C GLY A 41 -2.17 -13.21 0.15
N GLY A 42 -2.46 -13.13 1.45
CA GLY A 42 -3.13 -14.21 2.18
C GLY A 42 -4.61 -14.35 1.81
N TYR A 43 -5.29 -13.23 1.54
CA TYR A 43 -6.72 -13.24 1.19
C TYR A 43 -6.99 -13.53 -0.30
N PHE A 44 -6.08 -13.11 -1.21
CA PHE A 44 -6.17 -13.29 -2.65
C PHE A 44 -5.00 -14.10 -3.24
N PRO A 45 -4.73 -15.33 -2.75
CA PRO A 45 -3.55 -16.10 -3.15
C PRO A 45 -3.54 -16.42 -4.65
N ASP A 46 -4.69 -16.74 -5.24
CA ASP A 46 -4.80 -17.08 -6.67
C ASP A 46 -4.51 -15.88 -7.57
N VAL A 47 -4.92 -14.68 -7.14
CA VAL A 47 -4.64 -13.42 -7.87
C VAL A 47 -3.15 -13.14 -7.86
N LYS A 48 -2.51 -13.23 -6.68
CA LYS A 48 -1.06 -13.06 -6.53
C LYS A 48 -0.29 -14.07 -7.40
N GLN A 49 -0.70 -15.33 -7.38
CA GLN A 49 -0.07 -16.37 -8.20
C GLN A 49 -0.22 -16.10 -9.70
N THR A 50 -1.39 -15.66 -10.14
CA THR A 50 -1.68 -15.40 -11.56
C THR A 50 -0.89 -14.20 -12.09
N LEU A 51 -0.76 -13.14 -11.28
CA LEU A 51 -0.05 -11.92 -11.65
C LEU A 51 1.48 -12.09 -11.63
N GLY A 52 1.99 -12.95 -10.74
CA GLY A 52 3.41 -13.04 -10.43
C GLY A 52 3.91 -11.86 -9.59
N ASP A 53 5.11 -12.02 -9.02
CA ASP A 53 5.61 -11.12 -7.96
C ASP A 53 5.75 -9.66 -8.38
N GLU A 54 6.21 -9.38 -9.60
CA GLU A 54 6.45 -8.02 -10.09
C GLU A 54 5.13 -7.26 -10.32
N SER A 55 4.18 -7.89 -11.00
CA SER A 55 2.85 -7.32 -11.26
C SER A 55 2.07 -7.17 -9.95
N TRP A 56 2.14 -8.15 -9.06
CA TRP A 56 1.54 -8.08 -7.73
C TRP A 56 2.11 -6.92 -6.90
N ARG A 57 3.43 -6.78 -6.87
CA ARG A 57 4.10 -5.66 -6.18
C ARG A 57 3.66 -4.32 -6.76
N SER A 58 3.60 -4.19 -8.07
CA SER A 58 3.18 -2.96 -8.74
C SER A 58 1.73 -2.60 -8.41
N LEU A 59 0.84 -3.60 -8.41
CA LEU A 59 -0.56 -3.45 -8.02
C LEU A 59 -0.70 -2.97 -6.56
N LEU A 60 0.05 -3.57 -5.64
CA LEU A 60 0.07 -3.15 -4.24
C LEU A 60 0.60 -1.72 -4.07
N CYS A 61 1.67 -1.36 -4.79
CA CYS A 61 2.20 0.01 -4.75
C CYS A 61 1.15 1.03 -5.24
N ALA A 62 0.40 0.70 -6.29
CA ALA A 62 -0.69 1.55 -6.79
C ALA A 62 -1.84 1.66 -5.77
N PHE A 63 -2.23 0.56 -5.13
CA PHE A 63 -3.23 0.55 -4.07
C PHE A 63 -2.82 1.39 -2.85
N ILE A 64 -1.56 1.26 -2.39
CA ILE A 64 -1.04 2.01 -1.25
C ILE A 64 -1.01 3.52 -1.56
N GLN A 65 -0.63 3.89 -2.79
CA GLN A 65 -0.60 5.28 -3.25
C GLN A 65 -2.00 5.88 -3.42
N SER A 66 -2.98 5.10 -3.91
CA SER A 66 -4.34 5.60 -4.14
C SER A 66 -5.09 5.97 -2.86
N SER A 67 -4.57 5.59 -1.68
CA SER A 67 -5.08 6.00 -0.38
C SER A 67 -6.59 5.71 -0.21
N ALA A 68 -7.09 4.61 -0.80
CA ALA A 68 -8.42 4.10 -0.49
C ALA A 68 -8.53 3.63 0.98
N TRP A 69 -7.39 3.37 1.63
CA TRP A 69 -7.30 2.99 3.04
C TRP A 69 -7.42 4.18 3.98
N GLN A 70 -8.67 4.58 4.22
CA GLN A 70 -9.04 5.53 5.27
C GLN A 70 -9.27 4.84 6.62
N SER A 71 -9.56 3.53 6.60
CA SER A 71 -9.68 2.75 7.83
C SER A 71 -8.31 2.50 8.48
N HIS A 72 -8.26 2.49 9.81
CA HIS A 72 -7.07 2.05 10.55
C HIS A 72 -7.08 0.53 10.79
N PHE A 73 -8.13 -0.17 10.34
CA PHE A 73 -8.32 -1.60 10.56
C PHE A 73 -7.99 -2.38 9.30
N TYR A 74 -7.10 -3.36 9.44
CA TYR A 74 -6.75 -4.27 8.35
C TYR A 74 -7.93 -5.12 7.88
N GLY A 75 -8.96 -5.31 8.71
CA GLY A 75 -10.19 -6.03 8.34
C GLY A 75 -10.96 -5.38 7.18
N ASP A 76 -10.80 -4.06 6.99
CA ASP A 76 -11.48 -3.32 5.92
C ASP A 76 -10.64 -3.27 4.63
N MET A 77 -9.36 -3.65 4.70
CA MET A 77 -8.40 -3.54 3.60
C MET A 77 -8.81 -4.41 2.39
N THR A 78 -9.47 -5.54 2.61
CA THR A 78 -9.90 -6.43 1.53
C THR A 78 -11.01 -5.81 0.68
N ASP A 79 -11.98 -5.16 1.34
CA ASP A 79 -13.11 -4.54 0.66
C ASP A 79 -12.66 -3.29 -0.11
N GLU A 80 -11.82 -2.46 0.51
CA GLU A 80 -11.21 -1.30 -0.14
C GLU A 80 -10.32 -1.71 -1.33
N PHE A 81 -9.61 -2.83 -1.24
CA PHE A 81 -8.82 -3.35 -2.36
C PHE A 81 -9.72 -3.79 -3.52
N ILE A 82 -10.85 -4.44 -3.24
CA ILE A 82 -11.84 -4.79 -4.27
C ILE A 82 -12.39 -3.52 -4.96
N GLU A 83 -12.74 -2.49 -4.19
CA GLU A 83 -13.22 -1.22 -4.77
C GLU A 83 -12.13 -0.53 -5.61
N PHE A 84 -10.88 -0.55 -5.16
CA PHE A 84 -9.75 -0.08 -5.95
C PHE A 84 -9.61 -0.83 -7.28
N LEU A 85 -9.73 -2.16 -7.28
CA LEU A 85 -9.68 -2.96 -8.51
C LEU A 85 -10.83 -2.64 -9.47
N LYS A 86 -12.04 -2.41 -8.95
CA LYS A 86 -13.20 -2.01 -9.77
C LYS A 86 -12.98 -0.66 -10.44
N GLN A 87 -12.37 0.29 -9.74
CA GLN A 87 -12.05 1.60 -10.28
C GLN A 87 -11.00 1.49 -11.39
N GLN A 88 -9.91 0.75 -11.16
CA GLN A 88 -8.86 0.53 -12.16
C GLN A 88 -9.34 -0.20 -13.42
N ALA A 89 -10.35 -1.06 -13.30
CA ALA A 89 -10.93 -1.77 -14.45
C ALA A 89 -11.92 -0.92 -15.27
N ALA A 90 -12.38 0.21 -14.73
CA ALA A 90 -13.33 1.12 -15.39
C ALA A 90 -12.63 2.23 -16.21
N ASP A 91 -11.33 2.42 -16.01
CA ASP A 91 -10.44 3.33 -16.75
C ASP A 91 -9.77 2.64 -17.95
#